data_AF-A0A941LPK3-F1
#
_entry.id   AF-A0A941LPK3-F1
#
_cell.length_a   1.000
_cell.length_b   1.000
_cell.length_c   1.000
_cell.angle_alpha   90.00
_cell.angle_beta   90.00
_cell.angle_gamma   90.00
#
_symmetry.space_group_name_H-M   'P 1'
#
loop_
_entity.id
_entity.type
_entity.pdbx_description
1 polymer ?
#
loop_
_entity_poly.entity_id
_entity_poly.type
_entity_poly.pdbx_seq_one_letter_code
_entity_poly.pdbx_strand_id
1 'polypeptide(L)'
;MCDPADMTESLVVGQVMAVLTGDQSRRYLPAVRLDNHTSHKRFQVEMNLHDRYVAVNLPSGQYRLSHVQIGEGPFMSMADVSMIFVVDVPVSTYVGTWRLGVKSPYYGRMIVVSVFADQAEAVRVQDFLADEYPALGGCPVLETLLQAAQLEIRLYEVMPYPRYPRDFRRH
;
A
#
# COMPACT_ATOMS: atom_id res chain seq x y z
N MET A 1 -27.77 2.68 4.93
CA MET A 1 -27.91 3.89 4.09
C MET A 1 -26.81 4.83 4.56
N CYS A 2 -25.71 4.94 3.81
CA CYS A 2 -24.63 5.88 4.19
C CYS A 2 -25.22 7.28 4.19
N ASP A 3 -25.24 7.93 5.35
CA ASP A 3 -25.69 9.31 5.46
C ASP A 3 -24.50 10.22 5.11
N PRO A 4 -24.52 10.93 3.97
CA PRO A 4 -23.36 11.64 3.44
C PRO A 4 -22.97 12.90 4.25
N ALA A 5 -23.76 13.28 5.26
CA ALA A 5 -23.69 14.59 5.90
C ALA A 5 -22.59 14.75 6.97
N ASP A 6 -22.07 13.67 7.56
CA ASP A 6 -21.13 13.73 8.69
C ASP A 6 -19.76 13.07 8.42
N MET A 7 -19.52 12.54 7.23
CA MET A 7 -18.24 11.90 6.91
C MET A 7 -17.20 12.95 6.51
N THR A 8 -16.19 13.17 7.36
CA THR A 8 -15.00 13.98 7.03
C THR A 8 -13.86 13.16 6.42
N GLU A 9 -13.97 11.83 6.48
CA GLU A 9 -12.97 10.88 6.00
C GLU A 9 -13.66 9.81 5.13
N SER A 10 -12.95 9.37 4.09
CA SER A 10 -13.37 8.28 3.22
C SER A 10 -12.50 7.05 3.50
N LEU A 11 -13.12 5.88 3.52
CA LEU A 11 -12.38 4.63 3.61
C LEU A 11 -11.77 4.32 2.25
N VAL A 12 -10.45 4.30 2.20
CA VAL A 12 -9.69 3.92 1.02
C VAL A 12 -9.25 2.48 1.17
N VAL A 13 -9.64 1.65 0.20
CA VAL A 13 -9.32 0.23 0.15
C VAL A 13 -8.40 -0.04 -1.03
N GLY A 14 -7.29 -0.72 -0.77
CA GLY A 14 -6.44 -1.29 -1.81
C GLY A 14 -6.28 -2.79 -1.57
N GLN A 15 -6.20 -3.56 -2.65
CA GLN A 15 -5.76 -4.95 -2.53
C GLN A 15 -4.23 -4.98 -2.63
N VAL A 16 -3.56 -5.71 -1.75
CA VAL A 16 -2.09 -5.83 -1.80
C VAL A 16 -1.69 -7.26 -2.09
N MET A 17 -0.86 -7.43 -3.10
CA MET A 17 -0.25 -8.69 -3.50
C MET A 17 1.27 -8.52 -3.56
N ALA A 18 1.97 -8.95 -2.52
CA ALA A 18 3.42 -9.08 -2.60
C ALA A 18 3.75 -10.37 -3.40
N VAL A 19 4.37 -10.23 -4.57
CA VAL A 19 4.72 -11.37 -5.44
C VAL A 19 6.22 -11.42 -5.65
N LEU A 20 6.89 -12.37 -5.02
CA LEU A 20 8.31 -12.63 -5.29
C LEU A 20 8.50 -13.06 -6.75
N THR A 21 9.37 -12.37 -7.49
CA THR A 21 9.69 -12.69 -8.89
C THR A 21 11.07 -13.30 -9.07
N GLY A 22 11.82 -13.52 -7.98
CA GLY A 22 13.13 -14.20 -8.00
C GLY A 22 13.09 -15.61 -7.41
N ASP A 23 14.12 -16.41 -7.72
CA ASP A 23 14.27 -17.84 -7.32
C ASP A 23 14.33 -18.09 -5.80
N GLN A 24 14.30 -17.05 -4.95
CA GLN A 24 14.36 -17.20 -3.49
C GLN A 24 13.04 -16.83 -2.80
N SER A 25 12.55 -17.75 -1.98
CA SER A 25 11.31 -17.69 -1.20
C SER A 25 11.38 -16.81 0.06
N ARG A 26 12.14 -15.72 0.04
CA ARG A 26 12.30 -14.85 1.22
C ARG A 26 11.04 -14.01 1.44
N ARG A 27 10.53 -13.98 2.67
CA ARG A 27 9.34 -13.17 3.03
C ARG A 27 9.76 -11.70 3.21
N TYR A 28 9.07 -10.79 2.52
CA TYR A 28 9.21 -9.35 2.73
C TYR A 28 7.89 -8.77 3.24
N LEU A 29 7.93 -7.94 4.27
CA LEU A 29 6.76 -7.17 4.72
C LEU A 29 6.83 -5.78 4.06
N PRO A 30 5.98 -5.48 3.06
CA PRO A 30 5.95 -4.16 2.45
C PRO A 30 5.20 -3.15 3.34
N ALA A 31 5.66 -1.91 3.31
CA ALA A 31 4.95 -0.76 3.85
C ALA A 31 5.02 0.38 2.84
N VAL A 32 3.98 1.20 2.83
CA VAL A 32 3.81 2.27 1.86
C VAL A 32 3.61 3.60 2.60
N ARG A 33 4.25 4.66 2.11
CA ARG A 33 4.01 6.02 2.60
C ARG A 33 3.22 6.84 1.58
N LEU A 34 2.14 7.44 2.09
CA LEU A 34 1.25 8.32 1.37
C LEU A 34 1.39 9.74 1.92
N ASP A 35 1.55 10.71 1.04
CA ASP A 35 1.57 12.12 1.38
C ASP A 35 0.35 12.80 0.76
N ASN A 36 -0.46 13.48 1.57
CA ASN A 36 -1.54 14.33 1.07
C ASN A 36 -0.92 15.63 0.53
N HIS A 37 -1.15 15.92 -0.75
CA HIS A 37 -0.55 17.06 -1.43
C HIS A 37 -1.11 18.40 -0.93
N THR A 38 -2.38 18.44 -0.52
CA THR A 38 -3.07 19.67 -0.11
C THR A 38 -2.85 19.98 1.36
N SER A 39 -2.89 18.97 2.24
CA SER A 39 -2.76 19.16 3.68
C SER A 39 -1.35 18.91 4.23
N HIS A 40 -0.43 18.42 3.40
CA HIS A 40 0.92 17.98 3.78
C HIS A 40 0.95 16.92 4.91
N LYS A 41 -0.19 16.32 5.22
CA LYS A 41 -0.28 15.19 6.18
C LYS A 41 0.32 13.94 5.54
N ARG A 42 1.07 13.19 6.36
CA ARG A 42 1.69 11.93 5.96
C ARG A 42 0.97 10.78 6.62
N PHE A 43 0.72 9.74 5.85
CA PHE A 43 0.07 8.51 6.29
C PHE A 43 0.99 7.34 5.95
N GLN A 44 1.23 6.47 6.92
CA GLN A 44 1.94 5.21 6.69
C GLN A 44 0.91 4.09 6.67
N VAL A 45 0.94 3.32 5.60
CA VAL A 45 0.06 2.18 5.38
C VAL A 45 0.92 0.94 5.42
N GLU A 46 0.76 0.15 6.47
CA GLU A 46 1.46 -1.12 6.62
C GLU A 46 0.66 -2.22 5.91
N MET A 47 1.36 -3.10 5.20
CA MET A 47 0.74 -4.14 4.40
C MET A 47 1.20 -5.49 4.94
N ASN A 48 0.29 -6.23 5.58
CA ASN A 48 0.60 -7.58 6.03
C ASN A 48 0.44 -8.58 4.88
N LEU A 49 1.37 -9.54 4.77
CA LEU A 49 1.32 -10.58 3.74
C LEU A 49 0.09 -11.51 3.84
N HIS A 50 -0.55 -11.58 5.00
CA HIS A 50 -1.75 -12.40 5.22
C HIS A 50 -3.04 -11.62 4.92
N ASP A 51 -2.95 -10.29 4.85
CA ASP A 51 -4.12 -9.44 4.63
C ASP A 51 -4.32 -9.29 3.12
N ARG A 52 -5.49 -9.73 2.65
CA ARG A 52 -5.86 -9.58 1.23
C ARG A 52 -6.07 -8.11 0.87
N TYR A 53 -6.63 -7.35 1.81
CA TYR A 53 -6.99 -5.95 1.63
C TYR A 53 -6.34 -5.10 2.70
N VAL A 54 -6.03 -3.86 2.32
CA VAL A 54 -5.58 -2.83 3.23
C VAL A 54 -6.58 -1.70 3.15
N ALA A 55 -7.07 -1.27 4.31
CA ALA A 55 -8.08 -0.23 4.42
C ALA A 55 -7.57 0.88 5.33
N VAL A 56 -7.67 2.13 4.88
CA VAL A 56 -7.20 3.31 5.61
C VAL A 56 -8.20 4.46 5.47
N ASN A 57 -8.52 5.12 6.57
CA ASN A 57 -9.34 6.32 6.54
C ASN A 57 -8.48 7.50 6.08
N LEU A 58 -8.86 8.11 4.97
CA LEU A 58 -8.19 9.27 4.40
C LEU A 58 -9.20 10.41 4.20
N PRO A 59 -8.89 11.65 4.63
CA PRO A 59 -9.71 12.80 4.28
C PRO A 59 -9.69 13.03 2.77
N SER A 60 -10.68 13.76 2.25
CA SER A 60 -10.73 14.09 0.83
C SER A 60 -9.48 14.84 0.39
N GLY A 61 -9.05 14.60 -0.85
CA GLY A 61 -7.94 15.30 -1.46
C GLY A 61 -7.08 14.43 -2.37
N GLN A 62 -6.00 15.04 -2.85
CA GLN A 62 -5.03 14.40 -3.72
C GLN A 62 -3.89 13.82 -2.90
N TYR A 63 -3.61 12.54 -3.13
CA TYR A 63 -2.57 11.79 -2.44
C TYR A 63 -1.47 11.41 -3.41
N ARG A 64 -0.23 11.52 -2.93
CA ARG A 64 0.97 11.02 -3.60
C ARG A 64 1.54 9.86 -2.80
N LEU A 65 1.61 8.71 -3.43
CA LEU A 65 2.47 7.63 -3.01
C LEU A 65 3.92 8.05 -3.25
N SER A 66 4.70 8.21 -2.17
CA SER A 66 6.08 8.74 -2.26
C SER A 66 7.16 7.69 -2.01
N HIS A 67 6.88 6.69 -1.17
CA HIS A 67 7.86 5.66 -0.83
C HIS A 67 7.22 4.29 -0.71
N VAL A 68 7.95 3.28 -1.16
CA VAL A 68 7.72 1.88 -0.81
C VAL A 68 8.89 1.41 0.03
N GLN A 69 8.59 0.84 1.18
CA GLN A 69 9.53 0.24 2.11
C GLN A 69 9.31 -1.27 2.11
N ILE A 70 10.38 -2.04 2.13
CA ILE A 70 10.32 -3.49 2.35
C ILE A 70 11.23 -3.86 3.52
N GLY A 71 10.72 -4.72 4.41
CA GLY A 71 11.49 -5.30 5.50
C GLY A 71 11.88 -6.75 5.20
N GLU A 72 13.15 -7.11 5.45
CA GLU A 72 13.71 -8.46 5.39
C GLU A 72 14.52 -8.74 6.66
N GLY A 73 13.87 -9.25 7.70
CA GLY A 73 14.53 -9.47 9.00
C GLY A 73 15.16 -8.17 9.54
N PRO A 74 16.49 -8.11 9.76
CA PRO A 74 17.20 -6.87 10.16
C PRO A 74 17.17 -5.73 9.16
N PHE A 75 16.94 -6.06 7.89
CA PHE A 75 17.22 -5.17 6.78
C PHE A 75 15.95 -4.45 6.36
N MET A 76 16.09 -3.15 6.15
CA MET A 76 15.05 -2.32 5.57
C MET A 76 15.57 -1.77 4.26
N SER A 77 14.75 -1.80 3.22
CA SER A 77 15.07 -1.17 1.94
C SER A 77 13.93 -0.27 1.53
N MET A 78 14.25 0.81 0.84
CA MET A 78 13.28 1.81 0.40
C MET A 78 13.47 2.09 -1.10
N ALA A 79 12.39 2.46 -1.75
CA ALA A 79 12.38 2.99 -3.10
C ALA A 79 11.45 4.20 -3.14
N ASP A 80 11.92 5.25 -3.80
CA ASP A 80 11.11 6.45 -4.04
C ASP A 80 10.20 6.18 -5.24
N VAL A 81 8.91 6.33 -5.03
CA VAL A 81 7.85 6.15 -6.03
C VAL A 81 7.09 7.46 -6.16
N SER A 82 6.47 7.69 -7.31
CA SER A 82 5.60 8.85 -7.48
C SER A 82 4.36 8.43 -8.24
N MET A 83 3.34 8.00 -7.49
CA MET A 83 2.02 7.71 -8.03
C MET A 83 1.00 8.62 -7.36
N ILE A 84 0.00 9.08 -8.11
CA ILE A 84 -1.00 10.04 -7.61
C ILE A 84 -2.41 9.45 -7.79
N PHE A 85 -3.25 9.64 -6.78
CA PHE A 85 -4.68 9.34 -6.81
C PHE A 85 -5.47 10.41 -6.06
N VAL A 86 -6.78 10.41 -6.26
CA VAL A 86 -7.72 11.31 -5.59
C VAL A 86 -8.63 10.48 -4.71
N VAL A 87 -8.93 11.00 -3.52
CA VAL A 87 -9.91 10.45 -2.59
C VAL A 87 -11.04 11.44 -2.48
N ASP A 88 -12.24 11.00 -2.84
CA ASP A 88 -13.45 11.79 -2.73
C ASP A 88 -14.31 11.27 -1.56
N VAL A 89 -14.82 12.20 -0.77
CA VAL A 89 -15.76 11.95 0.33
C VAL A 89 -17.17 12.24 -0.20
N PRO A 90 -18.22 11.50 0.20
CA PRO A 90 -18.30 10.52 1.29
C PRO A 90 -18.26 9.05 0.80
N VAL A 91 -17.68 8.79 -0.36
CA VAL A 91 -17.74 7.48 -1.01
C VAL A 91 -16.47 6.69 -0.70
N SER A 92 -16.59 5.42 -0.32
CA SER A 92 -15.43 4.53 -0.17
C SER A 92 -14.67 4.44 -1.51
N THR A 93 -13.35 4.56 -1.48
CA THR A 93 -12.53 4.60 -2.70
C THR A 93 -11.71 3.32 -2.83
N TYR A 94 -11.86 2.60 -3.96
CA TYR A 94 -10.99 1.49 -4.31
C TYR A 94 -9.82 1.98 -5.15
N VAL A 95 -8.59 1.78 -4.68
CA VAL A 95 -7.36 2.25 -5.33
C VAL A 95 -6.64 1.18 -6.16
N GLY A 96 -7.36 0.11 -6.51
CA GLY A 96 -6.86 -0.97 -7.36
C GLY A 96 -6.09 -2.07 -6.61
N THR A 97 -5.57 -3.01 -7.39
CA THR A 97 -4.73 -4.12 -6.91
C THR A 97 -3.26 -3.77 -7.09
N TRP A 98 -2.52 -3.82 -5.98
CA TRP A 98 -1.12 -3.45 -5.87
C TRP A 98 -0.28 -4.70 -5.89
N ARG A 99 0.52 -4.88 -6.93
CA ARG A 99 1.48 -5.97 -7.03
C ARG A 99 2.89 -5.46 -6.80
N LEU A 100 3.51 -5.93 -5.73
CA LEU A 100 4.86 -5.57 -5.33
C LEU A 100 5.78 -6.77 -5.58
N GLY A 101 6.65 -6.68 -6.58
CA GLY A 101 7.59 -7.72 -6.93
C GLY A 101 9.04 -7.34 -6.71
N VAL A 102 9.73 -8.05 -5.84
CA VAL A 102 11.17 -7.86 -5.62
C VAL A 102 11.95 -8.81 -6.53
N LYS A 103 12.74 -8.25 -7.45
CA LYS A 103 13.67 -9.02 -8.28
C LYS A 103 14.97 -9.24 -7.51
N SER A 104 15.39 -10.50 -7.43
CA SER A 104 16.68 -10.88 -6.83
C SER A 104 17.84 -10.43 -7.73
N PRO A 105 18.97 -9.91 -7.18
CA PRO A 105 19.93 -9.19 -7.99
C PRO A 105 21.05 -10.03 -8.62
N TYR A 106 21.56 -9.54 -9.77
CA TYR A 106 22.96 -9.72 -10.19
C TYR A 106 23.87 -8.53 -9.74
N TYR A 107 23.34 -7.29 -9.62
CA TYR A 107 24.11 -6.09 -9.23
C TYR A 107 23.39 -5.10 -8.27
N GLY A 108 22.17 -5.40 -7.83
CA GLY A 108 21.38 -4.58 -6.89
C GLY A 108 19.90 -4.93 -6.91
N ARG A 109 19.21 -4.88 -5.77
CA ARG A 109 17.80 -5.31 -5.64
C ARG A 109 16.89 -4.31 -6.37
N MET A 110 15.99 -4.82 -7.19
CA MET A 110 15.00 -4.01 -7.91
C MET A 110 13.61 -4.36 -7.38
N ILE A 111 12.75 -3.36 -7.24
CA ILE A 111 11.32 -3.55 -6.98
C ILE A 111 10.52 -3.15 -8.23
N VAL A 112 9.58 -4.00 -8.59
CA VAL A 112 8.55 -3.73 -9.59
C VAL A 112 7.25 -3.49 -8.83
N VAL A 113 6.72 -2.28 -8.92
CA VAL A 113 5.42 -1.91 -8.37
C VAL A 113 4.45 -1.82 -9.54
N SER A 114 3.43 -2.65 -9.56
CA SER A 114 2.36 -2.61 -10.54
C SER A 114 1.03 -2.32 -9.84
N VAL A 115 0.22 -1.46 -10.44
CA VAL A 115 -1.14 -1.20 -9.96
C VAL A 115 -2.08 -1.41 -11.14
N PHE A 116 -3.10 -2.24 -10.94
CA PHE A 116 -4.07 -2.53 -11.98
C PHE A 116 -5.49 -2.57 -11.43
N ALA A 117 -6.46 -2.20 -12.28
CA ALA A 117 -7.86 -2.47 -12.06
C ALA A 117 -8.12 -3.96 -12.30
N ASP A 118 -8.78 -4.61 -11.35
CA ASP A 118 -9.38 -5.92 -11.56
C ASP A 118 -10.86 -5.82 -11.17
N GLN A 119 -11.73 -5.89 -12.19
CA GLN A 119 -13.18 -5.80 -11.99
C GLN A 119 -13.74 -6.94 -11.13
N ALA A 120 -13.11 -8.13 -11.16
CA ALA A 120 -13.51 -9.23 -10.31
C ALA A 120 -13.15 -8.96 -8.83
N GLU A 121 -12.08 -8.21 -8.59
CA GLU A 121 -11.70 -7.79 -7.24
C GLU A 121 -12.53 -6.61 -6.74
N ALA A 122 -12.96 -5.70 -7.62
CA ALA A 122 -13.86 -4.62 -7.23
C ALA A 122 -15.16 -5.14 -6.59
N VAL A 123 -15.71 -6.26 -7.10
CA VAL A 123 -16.87 -6.94 -6.49
C VAL A 123 -16.51 -7.53 -5.13
N ARG A 124 -15.35 -8.22 -5.01
CA ARG A 124 -14.92 -8.82 -3.74
C ARG A 124 -14.57 -7.80 -2.66
N VAL A 125 -14.18 -6.59 -3.05
CA VAL A 125 -13.99 -5.47 -2.12
C VAL A 125 -15.31 -5.04 -1.51
N GLN A 126 -16.42 -5.06 -2.27
CA GLN A 126 -17.73 -4.74 -1.71
C GLN A 126 -18.15 -5.77 -0.66
N ASP A 127 -17.90 -7.06 -0.91
CA ASP A 127 -18.17 -8.12 0.07
C ASP A 127 -17.33 -7.95 1.34
N PHE A 128 -16.03 -7.66 1.18
CA PHE A 128 -15.12 -7.37 2.30
C PHE A 128 -15.59 -6.15 3.11
N LEU A 129 -16.01 -5.07 2.43
CA LEU A 129 -16.52 -3.88 3.09
C LEU A 129 -17.82 -4.18 3.85
N ALA A 130 -18.70 -5.01 3.32
CA ALA A 130 -19.94 -5.37 4.01
C ALA A 130 -19.69 -6.19 5.28
N ASP A 131 -18.63 -7.02 5.31
CA ASP A 131 -18.27 -7.86 6.45
C ASP A 131 -17.49 -7.10 7.53
N GLU A 132 -16.38 -6.45 7.15
CA GLU A 132 -15.46 -5.78 8.08
C GLU A 132 -15.89 -4.35 8.43
N TYR A 133 -16.65 -3.69 7.55
CA TYR A 133 -17.15 -2.32 7.75
C TYR A 133 -18.68 -2.25 7.51
N PRO A 134 -19.52 -2.88 8.35
CA PRO A 134 -20.96 -3.01 8.10
C PRO A 134 -21.68 -1.68 7.86
N ALA A 135 -21.18 -0.58 8.43
CA ALA A 135 -21.69 0.78 8.22
C ALA A 135 -21.59 1.26 6.75
N LEU A 136 -20.64 0.70 5.99
CA LEU A 136 -20.40 0.98 4.58
C LEU A 136 -21.01 -0.09 3.66
N GLY A 137 -21.62 -1.14 4.23
CA GLY A 137 -22.28 -2.21 3.50
C GLY A 137 -23.38 -1.68 2.58
N GLY A 138 -23.23 -1.90 1.27
CA GLY A 138 -24.17 -1.45 0.24
C GLY A 138 -23.98 -0.01 -0.25
N CYS A 139 -22.94 0.69 0.21
CA CYS A 139 -22.58 2.01 -0.33
C CYS A 139 -21.73 1.84 -1.60
N PRO A 140 -21.89 2.72 -2.60
CA PRO A 140 -21.11 2.62 -3.83
C PRO A 140 -19.62 2.77 -3.51
N VAL A 141 -18.78 2.02 -4.22
CA VAL A 141 -17.33 2.14 -4.14
C VAL A 141 -16.85 2.83 -5.41
N LEU A 142 -16.16 3.96 -5.27
CA LEU A 142 -15.57 4.66 -6.40
C LEU A 142 -14.21 4.04 -6.72
N GLU A 143 -14.03 3.54 -7.94
CA GLU A 143 -12.73 3.08 -8.40
C GLU A 143 -11.88 4.26 -8.87
N THR A 144 -10.72 4.46 -8.25
CA THR A 144 -9.73 5.45 -8.68
C THR A 144 -8.38 4.78 -8.89
N LEU A 145 -7.92 4.75 -10.13
CA LEU A 145 -6.62 4.17 -10.45
C LEU A 145 -5.48 5.16 -10.28
N LEU A 146 -4.36 4.65 -9.77
CA LEU A 146 -3.10 5.37 -9.75
C LEU A 146 -2.61 5.61 -11.18
N GLN A 147 -2.11 6.81 -11.45
CA GLN A 147 -1.65 7.24 -12.78
C GLN A 147 -0.44 6.46 -13.35
N ALA A 148 0.12 5.48 -12.62
CA ALA A 148 1.21 4.64 -13.09
C ALA A 148 0.85 3.15 -12.94
N ALA A 149 0.62 2.47 -14.07
CA ALA A 149 0.24 1.06 -14.08
C ALA A 149 1.40 0.12 -13.71
N GLN A 150 2.65 0.51 -13.97
CA GLN A 150 3.84 -0.24 -13.59
C GLN A 150 5.08 0.66 -13.50
N LEU A 151 5.87 0.47 -12.44
CA LEU A 151 7.15 1.14 -12.18
C LEU A 151 8.18 0.08 -11.78
N GLU A 152 9.39 0.17 -12.34
CA GLU A 152 10.55 -0.64 -11.92
C GLU A 152 11.64 0.28 -11.38
N ILE A 153 11.95 0.16 -10.09
CA ILE A 153 12.79 1.10 -9.35
C ILE A 153 13.82 0.33 -8.52
N ARG A 154 15.01 0.90 -8.37
CA ARG A 154 16.08 0.33 -7.55
C ARG A 154 15.80 0.55 -6.07
N LEU A 155 15.91 -0.51 -5.28
CA LEU A 155 15.87 -0.42 -3.84
C LEU A 155 17.23 0.05 -3.31
N TYR A 156 17.21 0.98 -2.36
CA TYR A 156 18.37 1.35 -1.56
C TYR A 156 18.19 0.89 -0.13
N GLU A 157 19.27 0.40 0.49
CA GLU A 157 19.24 -0.05 1.88
C GLU A 157 19.10 1.14 2.82
N VAL A 158 18.17 1.02 3.77
CA VAL A 158 18.02 1.94 4.88
C VAL A 158 18.43 1.17 6.12
N MET A 159 19.61 1.45 6.65
CA MET A 159 20.06 0.85 7.91
C MET A 159 19.15 1.38 9.04
N PRO A 160 18.39 0.53 9.75
CA PRO A 160 17.54 1.01 10.84
C PRO A 160 18.40 1.61 11.94
N TYR A 161 17.99 2.80 12.42
CA TYR A 161 18.55 3.44 13.60
C TYR A 161 17.60 3.20 14.79
N PRO A 162 18.09 2.80 15.98
CA PRO A 162 19.49 2.56 16.31
C PRO A 162 20.01 1.25 15.71
N ARG A 163 21.29 1.26 15.32
CA ARG A 163 22.06 0.06 15.03
C ARG A 163 21.92 -0.87 16.24
N TYR A 164 21.53 -2.13 16.03
CA TYR A 164 21.34 -3.17 17.06
C TYR A 164 22.08 -2.92 18.40
N PRO A 165 21.41 -3.09 19.57
CA PRO A 165 22.14 -3.30 20.81
C PRO A 165 23.05 -4.53 20.69
N ARG A 166 24.12 -4.54 21.48
CA ARG A 166 25.33 -5.39 21.39
C ARG A 166 25.10 -6.90 21.63
N ASP A 167 24.00 -7.49 21.19
CA ASP A 167 23.67 -8.88 21.50
C ASP A 167 24.33 -9.91 20.57
N PHE A 168 25.09 -9.46 19.57
CA PHE A 168 26.15 -10.27 18.93
C PHE A 168 27.47 -10.21 19.70
N ARG A 169 27.43 -10.24 21.04
CA ARG A 169 28.59 -10.69 21.83
C ARG A 169 28.45 -12.18 22.06
N ARG A 170 29.26 -12.94 21.30
CA ARG A 170 29.74 -14.31 21.55
C ARG A 170 29.13 -15.01 22.77
N HIS A 171 28.47 -16.14 22.52
CA HIS A 171 28.62 -17.34 23.34
C HIS A 171 28.63 -18.57 22.43
#